data_AF-A0A023G5Y5-F1
#
_entry.id   AF-A0A023G5Y5-F1
#
_cell.length_a   1.000
_cell.length_b   1.000
_cell.length_c   1.000
_cell.angle_alpha   90.00
_cell.angle_beta   90.00
_cell.angle_gamma   90.00
#
_symmetry.space_group_name_H-M   'P 1'
#
loop_
_entity.id
_entity.type
_entity.pdbx_description
1 polymer ?
#
loop_
_entity_poly.entity_id
_entity_poly.type
_entity_poly.pdbx_seq_one_letter_code
_entity_poly.pdbx_strand_id
1 'polypeptide(L)'
;MFIKGSIGFRTAAFTAAVMLSFCAVSAFQDEEGGTTELTECTQQEIARCYTQYVRNFYSYSPPYGSDITLSEDTYNEVCRGFNETSSCYAGFDRCPDSMKANFTRREEGYRALRALACDREAYQDALKVRYCVDPRKMGECIVEEHGEYELDRNFEKFFCAYSPTQKACYDRAWNASCTLPLEARRTAVTRIMTTGELIHDCERMYQRAPKPRSTNASASDPEAPGNCTAEISELKTLQRKALQTLYSLLEKVEAMEEAYKKEHIENAKIAHQQTKSIEALELVVQGLQRDIAQRRLSESQTPSERSRRGLF
;
A
#
# COMPACT_ATOMS: atom_id res chain seq x y z
N MET A 1 -24.52 14.44 -32.25
CA MET A 1 -23.58 13.31 -32.10
C MET A 1 -22.66 13.68 -30.93
N PHE A 2 -23.05 13.29 -29.71
CA PHE A 2 -22.41 13.76 -28.47
C PHE A 2 -21.18 12.93 -28.11
N ILE A 3 -20.16 13.63 -27.65
CA ILE A 3 -18.82 13.15 -27.30
C ILE A 3 -18.91 12.16 -26.13
N LYS A 4 -18.83 10.86 -26.42
CA LYS A 4 -18.70 9.77 -25.44
C LYS A 4 -17.24 9.53 -24.98
N GLY A 5 -16.30 10.38 -25.41
CA GLY A 5 -14.85 10.17 -25.21
C GLY A 5 -14.24 10.79 -23.95
N SER A 6 -14.96 11.62 -23.20
CA SER A 6 -14.39 12.35 -22.04
C SER A 6 -14.42 11.55 -20.73
N ILE A 7 -15.37 10.64 -20.54
CA ILE A 7 -15.54 9.92 -19.27
C ILE A 7 -14.41 8.91 -19.05
N GLY A 8 -13.97 8.21 -20.10
CA GLY A 8 -12.89 7.21 -20.02
C GLY A 8 -11.53 7.81 -19.63
N PHE A 9 -11.17 8.96 -20.19
CA PHE A 9 -9.90 9.64 -19.88
C PHE A 9 -9.86 10.19 -18.44
N ARG A 10 -11.01 10.60 -17.92
CA ARG A 10 -11.16 11.20 -16.58
C ARG A 10 -11.13 10.15 -15.47
N THR A 11 -11.79 9.02 -15.71
CA THR A 11 -11.78 7.88 -14.78
C THR A 11 -10.39 7.29 -14.63
N ALA A 12 -9.62 7.19 -15.72
CA ALA A 12 -8.25 6.66 -15.67
C ALA A 12 -7.27 7.59 -14.92
N ALA A 13 -7.42 8.92 -15.03
CA ALA A 13 -6.55 9.89 -14.36
C ALA A 13 -6.84 9.91 -12.85
N PHE A 14 -8.11 9.74 -12.50
CA PHE A 14 -8.57 9.63 -11.14
C PHE A 14 -8.18 8.29 -10.51
N THR A 15 -8.30 7.17 -11.24
CA THR A 15 -7.84 5.84 -10.79
C THR A 15 -6.34 5.86 -10.55
N ALA A 16 -5.57 6.47 -11.45
CA ALA A 16 -4.14 6.68 -11.26
C ALA A 16 -3.87 7.60 -10.05
N ALA A 17 -4.64 8.66 -9.84
CA ALA A 17 -4.47 9.56 -8.69
C ALA A 17 -4.91 8.94 -7.35
N VAL A 18 -5.88 8.02 -7.32
CA VAL A 18 -6.27 7.26 -6.12
C VAL A 18 -5.21 6.20 -5.83
N MET A 19 -4.76 5.45 -6.84
CA MET A 19 -3.63 4.53 -6.72
C MET A 19 -2.37 5.27 -6.27
N LEU A 20 -2.09 6.43 -6.85
CA LEU A 20 -1.00 7.32 -6.43
C LEU A 20 -1.30 8.02 -5.11
N SER A 21 -2.52 8.19 -4.63
CA SER A 21 -2.77 8.72 -3.28
C SER A 21 -2.43 7.64 -2.24
N PHE A 22 -2.75 6.38 -2.53
CA PHE A 22 -2.36 5.23 -1.73
C PHE A 22 -0.86 4.85 -1.88
N CYS A 23 -0.21 5.21 -2.98
CA CYS A 23 1.23 4.96 -3.24
C CYS A 23 2.14 6.19 -3.08
N ALA A 24 1.65 7.43 -3.10
CA ALA A 24 2.44 8.65 -2.88
C ALA A 24 2.73 8.88 -1.41
N VAL A 25 2.00 8.17 -0.53
CA VAL A 25 2.45 7.89 0.83
C VAL A 25 3.84 7.21 0.83
N SER A 26 4.22 6.54 -0.25
CA SER A 26 5.53 5.88 -0.42
C SER A 26 6.53 6.68 -1.28
N ALA A 27 6.07 7.51 -2.24
CA ALA A 27 6.95 8.13 -3.24
C ALA A 27 7.53 9.52 -2.86
N PHE A 28 7.00 10.19 -1.85
CA PHE A 28 7.62 11.39 -1.26
C PHE A 28 8.39 10.98 0.00
N GLN A 29 9.58 10.39 -0.09
CA GLN A 29 10.52 10.22 1.03
C GLN A 29 11.83 9.52 0.61
N ASP A 30 12.85 10.32 0.27
CA ASP A 30 14.27 9.94 0.31
C ASP A 30 14.91 10.49 1.61
N GLU A 31 14.14 10.54 2.71
CA GLU A 31 14.71 10.82 4.05
C GLU A 31 14.71 9.51 4.84
N GLU A 32 15.93 9.07 5.18
CA GLU A 32 16.25 7.82 5.89
C GLU A 32 15.29 7.53 7.07
N GLY A 33 14.88 6.26 7.16
CA GLY A 33 13.91 5.69 8.10
C GLY A 33 14.25 5.77 9.59
N GLY A 34 14.33 6.98 10.14
CA GLY A 34 14.25 7.25 11.56
C GLY A 34 12.89 7.85 11.92
N THR A 35 12.24 7.37 12.98
CA THR A 35 11.11 8.09 13.59
C THR A 35 11.54 9.52 13.87
N THR A 36 10.99 10.48 13.14
CA THR A 36 11.44 11.86 13.24
C THR A 36 10.96 12.42 14.57
N GLU A 37 11.87 12.57 15.53
CA GLU A 37 11.56 13.28 16.77
C GLU A 37 11.09 14.70 16.40
N LEU A 38 9.98 15.15 16.99
CA LEU A 38 9.47 16.49 16.73
C LEU A 38 10.50 17.54 17.20
N THR A 39 11.16 18.19 16.26
CA THR A 39 12.17 19.23 16.52
C THR A 39 11.55 20.63 16.63
N GLU A 40 10.48 20.91 15.88
CA GLU A 40 9.80 22.19 15.86
C GLU A 40 8.31 22.07 16.18
N CYS A 41 7.80 23.00 17.00
CA CYS A 41 6.39 23.05 17.38
C CYS A 41 5.55 23.82 16.34
N THR A 42 5.54 23.36 15.09
CA THR A 42 4.66 23.89 14.04
C THR A 42 3.53 22.91 13.72
N GLN A 43 2.40 23.41 13.21
CA GLN A 43 1.28 22.54 12.82
C GLN A 43 1.69 21.53 11.74
N GLN A 44 2.54 21.95 10.82
CA GLN A 44 3.01 21.12 9.71
C GLN A 44 3.93 20.00 10.19
N GLU A 45 4.88 20.29 11.07
CA GLU A 45 5.80 19.28 11.61
C GLU A 45 5.09 18.25 12.47
N ILE A 46 4.12 18.68 13.29
CA ILE A 46 3.30 17.77 14.08
C ILE A 46 2.45 16.88 13.18
N ALA A 47 1.80 17.46 12.17
CA ALA A 47 1.02 16.70 11.18
C ALA A 47 1.89 15.69 10.42
N ARG A 48 3.10 16.09 10.01
CA ARG A 48 4.09 15.23 9.36
C ARG A 48 4.49 14.07 10.26
N CYS A 49 4.78 14.35 11.53
CA CYS A 49 5.17 13.34 12.52
C CYS A 49 4.09 12.26 12.68
N TYR A 50 2.83 12.64 12.92
CA TYR A 50 1.74 11.67 13.07
C TYR A 50 1.43 10.89 11.77
N THR A 51 1.60 11.52 10.61
CA THR A 51 1.40 10.87 9.31
C THR A 51 2.43 9.75 9.07
N GLN A 52 3.62 9.82 9.66
CA GLN A 52 4.61 8.73 9.57
C GLN A 52 4.09 7.43 10.20
N TYR A 53 3.26 7.49 11.24
CA TYR A 53 2.69 6.26 11.80
C TYR A 53 1.75 5.54 10.85
N VAL A 54 1.02 6.28 10.00
CA VAL A 54 0.22 5.68 8.93
C VAL A 54 1.13 4.98 7.91
N ARG A 55 2.30 5.57 7.60
CA ARG A 55 3.32 4.91 6.76
C ARG A 55 3.81 3.61 7.39
N ASN A 56 4.21 3.65 8.66
CA ASN A 56 4.70 2.50 9.40
C ASN A 56 3.63 1.40 9.52
N PHE A 57 2.36 1.78 9.65
CA PHE A 57 1.25 0.81 9.64
C PHE A 57 1.21 -0.01 8.35
N TYR A 58 1.59 0.58 7.22
CA TYR A 58 1.57 -0.08 5.93
C TYR A 58 2.95 -0.54 5.41
N SER A 59 4.06 -0.27 6.11
CA SER A 59 5.41 -0.57 5.61
C SER A 59 5.67 -2.07 5.43
N TYR A 60 4.99 -2.90 6.22
CA TYR A 60 5.07 -4.37 6.14
C TYR A 60 3.91 -4.97 5.34
N SER A 61 3.18 -4.15 4.56
CA SER A 61 2.11 -4.67 3.71
C SER A 61 2.75 -5.54 2.61
N PRO A 62 2.28 -6.77 2.41
CA PRO A 62 2.87 -7.65 1.41
C PRO A 62 2.52 -7.15 0.00
N PRO A 63 3.23 -7.57 -1.06
CA PRO A 63 2.95 -7.11 -2.42
C PRO A 63 1.50 -7.33 -2.85
N TYR A 64 0.98 -6.49 -3.75
CA TYR A 64 -0.38 -6.64 -4.27
C TYR A 64 -0.57 -8.03 -4.90
N GLY A 65 -1.63 -8.74 -4.52
CA GLY A 65 -1.95 -10.08 -5.02
C GLY A 65 -1.25 -11.25 -4.31
N SER A 66 -0.47 -10.97 -3.25
CA SER A 66 0.06 -12.02 -2.36
C SER A 66 -0.95 -12.42 -1.28
N ASP A 67 -0.73 -13.58 -0.66
CA ASP A 67 -1.51 -13.99 0.51
C ASP A 67 -1.22 -13.04 1.68
N ILE A 68 -2.27 -12.48 2.27
CA ILE A 68 -2.20 -11.44 3.31
C ILE A 68 -2.13 -12.13 4.67
N THR A 69 -1.13 -12.99 4.80
CA THR A 69 -0.84 -13.73 6.01
C THR A 69 0.56 -13.33 6.46
N LEU A 70 0.61 -12.52 7.51
CA LEU A 70 1.87 -12.09 8.10
C LEU A 70 2.45 -13.20 8.98
N SER A 71 3.77 -13.36 8.92
CA SER A 71 4.49 -14.17 9.90
C SER A 71 4.31 -13.57 11.31
N GLU A 72 4.45 -14.40 12.34
CA GLU A 72 4.38 -13.95 13.73
C GLU A 72 5.47 -12.91 14.03
N ASP A 73 6.69 -13.10 13.53
CA ASP A 73 7.80 -12.17 13.70
C ASP A 73 7.50 -10.82 13.04
N THR A 74 6.98 -10.81 11.81
CA THR A 74 6.59 -9.58 11.11
C THR A 74 5.50 -8.83 11.85
N TYR A 75 4.48 -9.53 12.35
CA TYR A 75 3.42 -8.91 13.14
C TYR A 75 3.97 -8.31 14.45
N ASN A 76 4.82 -9.06 15.16
CA ASN A 76 5.42 -8.59 16.41
C ASN A 76 6.32 -7.36 16.17
N GLU A 77 7.02 -7.31 15.04
CA GLU A 77 7.83 -6.16 14.63
C GLU A 77 6.96 -4.93 14.35
N VAL A 78 5.87 -5.08 13.59
CA VAL A 78 4.89 -4.02 13.35
C VAL A 78 4.37 -3.46 14.67
N CYS A 79 3.81 -4.31 15.53
CA CYS A 79 3.24 -3.85 16.79
C CYS A 79 4.28 -3.17 17.70
N ARG A 80 5.52 -3.66 17.72
CA ARG A 80 6.63 -3.02 18.46
C ARG A 80 6.99 -1.63 17.93
N GLY A 81 6.73 -1.36 16.65
CA GLY A 81 6.83 -0.02 16.06
C GLY A 81 5.82 1.00 16.66
N PHE A 82 4.80 0.52 17.38
CA PHE A 82 3.78 1.35 18.04
C PHE A 82 3.85 1.25 19.57
N ASN A 83 4.71 2.08 20.17
CA ASN A 83 4.81 2.24 21.62
C ASN A 83 3.51 2.75 22.27
N GLU A 84 3.37 2.60 23.59
CA GLU A 84 2.19 3.10 24.31
C GLU A 84 2.00 4.61 24.18
N THR A 85 3.11 5.34 24.06
CA THR A 85 3.14 6.79 23.82
C THR A 85 3.88 7.04 22.52
N SER A 86 3.32 7.86 21.64
CA SER A 86 3.99 8.21 20.39
C SER A 86 5.25 9.02 20.68
N SER A 87 6.33 8.77 19.92
CA SER A 87 7.52 9.64 19.95
C SER A 87 7.18 11.06 19.52
N CYS A 88 6.19 11.23 18.64
CA CYS A 88 5.59 12.52 18.31
C CYS A 88 5.00 13.20 19.54
N TYR A 89 4.27 12.47 20.39
CA TYR A 89 3.72 12.98 21.65
C TYR A 89 4.82 13.35 22.65
N ALA A 90 5.87 12.54 22.79
CA ALA A 90 7.00 12.85 23.66
C ALA A 90 7.71 14.17 23.26
N GLY A 91 7.90 14.39 21.96
CA GLY A 91 8.44 15.67 21.46
C GLY A 91 7.46 16.84 21.61
N PHE A 92 6.17 16.56 21.43
CA PHE A 92 5.07 17.52 21.54
C PHE A 92 4.81 18.02 22.95
N ASP A 93 5.14 17.23 23.99
CA ASP A 93 4.96 17.65 25.37
C ASP A 93 5.87 18.85 25.75
N ARG A 94 6.83 19.19 24.88
CA ARG A 94 7.67 20.39 24.96
C ARG A 94 7.06 21.62 24.29
N CYS A 95 5.95 21.48 23.56
CA CYS A 95 5.29 22.58 22.85
C CYS A 95 4.42 23.45 23.77
N PRO A 96 4.11 24.71 23.40
CA PRO A 96 3.20 25.57 24.18
C PRO A 96 1.79 24.97 24.33
N ASP A 97 1.10 25.23 25.43
CA ASP A 97 -0.24 24.66 25.70
C ASP A 97 -1.28 24.99 24.63
N SER A 98 -1.17 26.17 24.00
CA SER A 98 -2.00 26.58 22.87
C SER A 98 -1.83 25.67 21.66
N MET A 99 -0.64 25.10 21.47
CA MET A 99 -0.39 24.04 20.51
C MET A 99 -0.87 22.71 21.08
N LYS A 100 -0.65 22.41 22.38
CA LYS A 100 -1.07 21.14 23.00
C LYS A 100 -2.55 20.78 22.78
N ALA A 101 -3.44 21.73 23.02
CA ALA A 101 -4.87 21.56 22.82
C ALA A 101 -5.27 21.29 21.35
N ASN A 102 -4.38 21.61 20.40
CA ASN A 102 -4.66 21.48 18.98
C ASN A 102 -4.44 20.08 18.41
N PHE A 103 -3.83 19.15 19.14
CA PHE A 103 -3.43 17.85 18.58
C PHE A 103 -3.83 16.63 19.42
N THR A 104 -4.64 16.81 20.46
CA THR A 104 -5.21 15.71 21.25
C THR A 104 -5.88 14.65 20.37
N ARG A 105 -6.60 15.07 19.32
CA ARG A 105 -7.26 14.16 18.36
C ARG A 105 -6.29 13.33 17.53
N ARG A 106 -5.12 13.89 17.19
CA ARG A 106 -4.10 13.15 16.44
C ARG A 106 -3.47 12.06 17.31
N GLU A 107 -3.28 12.36 18.59
CA GLU A 107 -2.82 11.37 19.58
C GLU A 107 -3.90 10.30 19.84
N GLU A 108 -5.18 10.65 19.87
CA GLU A 108 -6.27 9.66 19.87
C GLU A 108 -6.23 8.77 18.62
N GLY A 109 -5.99 9.38 17.45
CA GLY A 109 -5.77 8.66 16.20
C GLY A 109 -4.57 7.72 16.26
N TYR A 110 -3.45 8.14 16.86
CA TYR A 110 -2.29 7.28 17.09
C TYR A 110 -2.65 6.07 17.97
N ARG A 111 -3.34 6.29 19.09
CA ARG A 111 -3.76 5.20 19.98
C ARG A 111 -4.70 4.22 19.29
N ALA A 112 -5.63 4.73 18.47
CA ALA A 112 -6.52 3.89 17.65
C ALA A 112 -5.73 3.09 16.60
N LEU A 113 -4.74 3.71 15.95
CA LEU A 113 -3.86 3.05 14.98
C LEU A 113 -3.00 1.97 15.65
N ARG A 114 -2.45 2.25 16.83
CA ARG A 114 -1.75 1.25 17.64
C ARG A 114 -2.65 0.08 18.01
N ALA A 115 -3.86 0.35 18.50
CA ALA A 115 -4.82 -0.69 18.85
C ALA A 115 -5.14 -1.59 17.64
N LEU A 116 -5.24 -1.00 16.45
CA LEU A 116 -5.38 -1.74 15.20
C LEU A 116 -4.12 -2.55 14.85
N ALA A 117 -2.93 -1.95 14.92
CA ALA A 117 -1.67 -2.60 14.55
C ALA A 117 -1.30 -3.75 15.49
N CYS A 118 -1.64 -3.61 16.76
CA CYS A 118 -1.36 -4.59 17.82
C CYS A 118 -2.52 -5.56 18.07
N ASP A 119 -3.59 -5.53 17.27
CA ASP A 119 -4.59 -6.58 17.20
C ASP A 119 -4.36 -7.36 15.90
N ARG A 120 -3.91 -8.61 16.00
CA ARG A 120 -3.49 -9.39 14.84
C ARG A 120 -4.60 -9.55 13.80
N GLU A 121 -5.81 -9.87 14.26
CA GLU A 121 -6.95 -10.09 13.36
C GLU A 121 -7.35 -8.76 12.71
N ALA A 122 -7.49 -7.70 13.51
CA ALA A 122 -7.84 -6.39 12.99
C ALA A 122 -6.79 -5.84 12.01
N TYR A 123 -5.50 -6.06 12.27
CA TYR A 123 -4.42 -5.65 11.38
C TYR A 123 -4.45 -6.41 10.05
N GLN A 124 -4.60 -7.74 10.10
CA GLN A 124 -4.71 -8.56 8.89
C GLN A 124 -5.94 -8.18 8.06
N ASP A 125 -7.09 -7.96 8.71
CA ASP A 125 -8.30 -7.52 8.04
C ASP A 125 -8.15 -6.13 7.42
N ALA A 126 -7.45 -5.23 8.12
CA ALA A 126 -7.14 -3.90 7.59
C ALA A 126 -6.26 -3.97 6.33
N LEU A 127 -5.23 -4.83 6.34
CA LEU A 127 -4.43 -5.08 5.14
C LEU A 127 -5.29 -5.71 4.02
N LYS A 128 -6.08 -6.75 4.32
CA LYS A 128 -6.99 -7.38 3.35
C LYS A 128 -7.92 -6.37 2.70
N VAL A 129 -8.55 -5.52 3.49
CA VAL A 129 -9.40 -4.42 3.02
C VAL A 129 -8.71 -3.55 1.98
N ARG A 130 -7.42 -3.22 2.16
CA ARG A 130 -6.68 -2.42 1.17
C ARG A 130 -6.55 -3.13 -0.19
N TYR A 131 -6.26 -4.43 -0.18
CA TYR A 131 -6.03 -5.22 -1.40
C TYR A 131 -7.31 -5.72 -2.06
N CYS A 132 -8.42 -5.74 -1.33
CA CYS A 132 -9.71 -6.23 -1.80
C CYS A 132 -10.58 -5.19 -2.49
N VAL A 133 -10.09 -3.96 -2.61
CA VAL A 133 -10.76 -2.89 -3.35
C VAL A 133 -10.26 -2.92 -4.79
N ASP A 134 -11.19 -3.03 -5.74
CA ASP A 134 -10.95 -2.74 -7.15
C ASP A 134 -10.74 -1.22 -7.31
N PRO A 135 -9.51 -0.76 -7.63
CA PRO A 135 -9.21 0.67 -7.66
C PRO A 135 -10.00 1.42 -8.72
N ARG A 136 -10.33 0.76 -9.83
CA ARG A 136 -11.12 1.34 -10.91
C ARG A 136 -12.56 1.55 -10.45
N LYS A 137 -13.20 0.54 -9.84
CA LYS A 137 -14.57 0.69 -9.31
C LYS A 137 -14.65 1.73 -8.19
N MET A 138 -13.62 1.79 -7.34
CA MET A 138 -13.49 2.84 -6.33
C MET A 138 -13.46 4.22 -7.01
N GLY A 139 -12.58 4.40 -7.99
CA GLY A 139 -12.46 5.64 -8.75
C GLY A 139 -13.76 6.05 -9.44
N GLU A 140 -14.42 5.12 -10.12
CA GLU A 140 -15.72 5.33 -10.77
C GLU A 140 -16.79 5.79 -9.77
N CYS A 141 -16.93 5.09 -8.64
CA CYS A 141 -17.92 5.44 -7.63
C CYS A 141 -17.68 6.85 -7.07
N ILE A 142 -16.45 7.18 -6.74
CA ILE A 142 -16.13 8.49 -6.18
C ILE A 142 -16.41 9.63 -7.17
N VAL A 143 -16.08 9.45 -8.45
CA VAL A 143 -16.36 10.44 -9.50
C VAL A 143 -17.87 10.60 -9.67
N GLU A 144 -18.65 9.54 -9.53
CA GLU A 144 -20.11 9.62 -9.55
C GLU A 144 -20.70 10.37 -8.35
N GLU A 145 -20.20 10.10 -7.14
CA GLU A 145 -20.74 10.68 -5.90
C GLU A 145 -20.38 12.16 -5.71
N HIS A 146 -19.22 12.59 -6.20
CA HIS A 146 -18.71 13.94 -5.95
C HIS A 146 -18.26 14.72 -7.19
N GLY A 147 -18.32 14.13 -8.37
CA GLY A 147 -17.86 14.76 -9.61
C GLY A 147 -16.34 14.74 -9.80
N GLU A 148 -15.87 15.60 -10.70
CA GLU A 148 -14.43 15.77 -10.96
C GLU A 148 -13.76 16.54 -9.83
N TYR A 149 -12.62 16.04 -9.38
CA TYR A 149 -11.86 16.64 -8.30
C TYR A 149 -10.61 17.36 -8.78
N GLU A 150 -10.31 18.47 -8.11
CA GLU A 150 -8.99 19.06 -8.10
C GLU A 150 -8.16 18.39 -7.01
N LEU A 151 -7.00 17.83 -7.40
CA LEU A 151 -6.02 17.34 -6.44
C LEU A 151 -5.49 18.52 -5.64
N ASP A 152 -5.82 18.56 -4.34
CA ASP A 152 -5.26 19.55 -3.43
C ASP A 152 -3.80 19.15 -3.12
N ARG A 153 -2.89 20.14 -3.12
CA ARG A 153 -1.48 19.91 -2.73
C ARG A 153 -1.34 19.55 -1.26
N ASN A 154 -2.33 19.92 -0.44
CA ASN A 154 -2.42 19.50 0.95
C ASN A 154 -3.14 18.15 1.04
N PHE A 155 -2.36 17.09 1.24
CA PHE A 155 -2.86 15.73 1.38
C PHE A 155 -3.90 15.58 2.49
N GLU A 156 -3.75 16.25 3.63
CA GLU A 156 -4.71 16.12 4.74
C GLU A 156 -6.06 16.69 4.36
N LYS A 157 -6.07 17.87 3.74
CA LYS A 157 -7.31 18.49 3.25
C LYS A 157 -7.97 17.62 2.18
N PHE A 158 -7.18 17.05 1.28
CA PHE A 158 -7.68 16.09 0.29
C PHE A 158 -8.28 14.85 0.95
N PHE A 159 -7.52 14.17 1.83
CA PHE A 159 -7.96 12.97 2.54
C PHE A 159 -9.23 13.23 3.35
N CYS A 160 -9.28 14.33 4.10
CA CYS A 160 -10.45 14.68 4.91
C CYS A 160 -11.67 14.96 4.04
N ALA A 161 -11.55 15.71 2.95
CA ALA A 161 -12.68 15.91 2.04
C ALA A 161 -13.17 14.58 1.41
N TYR A 162 -12.27 13.62 1.27
CA TYR A 162 -12.50 12.38 0.54
C TYR A 162 -13.02 11.20 1.37
N SER A 163 -12.58 11.14 2.63
CA SER A 163 -12.80 9.99 3.50
C SER A 163 -14.28 9.57 3.63
N PRO A 164 -15.30 10.46 3.70
CA PRO A 164 -16.69 10.03 3.79
C PRO A 164 -17.15 9.29 2.53
N THR A 165 -16.75 9.76 1.36
CA THR A 165 -17.17 9.16 0.09
C THR A 165 -16.39 7.91 -0.23
N GLN A 166 -15.12 7.86 0.16
CA GLN A 166 -14.37 6.62 0.12
C GLN A 166 -15.01 5.52 0.99
N LYS A 167 -15.50 5.87 2.19
CA LYS A 167 -16.28 4.94 3.04
C LYS A 167 -17.54 4.47 2.31
N ALA A 168 -18.30 5.38 1.70
CA ALA A 168 -19.55 5.06 0.98
C ALA A 168 -19.32 4.19 -0.27
N CYS A 169 -18.23 4.45 -1.00
CA CYS A 169 -17.88 3.74 -2.23
C CYS A 169 -17.23 2.37 -2.00
N TYR A 170 -16.85 2.08 -0.76
CA TYR A 170 -16.10 0.88 -0.44
C TYR A 170 -16.82 -0.41 -0.82
N ASP A 171 -18.09 -0.55 -0.43
CA ASP A 171 -18.88 -1.74 -0.72
C ASP A 171 -19.08 -1.95 -2.24
N ARG A 172 -19.17 -0.88 -3.03
CA ARG A 172 -19.27 -0.93 -4.49
C ARG A 172 -17.97 -1.39 -5.15
N ALA A 173 -16.84 -0.99 -4.57
CA ALA A 173 -15.53 -1.28 -5.10
C ALA A 173 -14.97 -2.64 -4.66
N TRP A 174 -15.65 -3.36 -3.76
CA TRP A 174 -15.18 -4.64 -3.26
C TRP A 174 -15.03 -5.69 -4.37
N ASN A 175 -13.90 -6.39 -4.36
CA ASN A 175 -13.63 -7.50 -5.26
C ASN A 175 -14.31 -8.77 -4.73
N ALA A 176 -15.17 -9.37 -5.54
CA ALA A 176 -15.91 -10.58 -5.20
C ALA A 176 -14.99 -11.80 -4.95
N SER A 177 -13.75 -11.79 -5.45
CA SER A 177 -12.79 -12.86 -5.19
C SER A 177 -12.20 -12.85 -3.76
N CYS A 178 -12.41 -11.78 -3.00
CA CYS A 178 -11.92 -11.69 -1.63
C CYS A 178 -12.83 -12.40 -0.63
N THR A 179 -12.22 -13.23 0.23
CA THR A 179 -12.91 -14.13 1.16
C THR A 179 -13.22 -13.50 2.53
N LEU A 180 -13.15 -12.17 2.67
CA LEU A 180 -13.46 -11.51 3.95
C LEU A 180 -14.99 -11.32 4.12
N PRO A 181 -15.59 -11.77 5.24
CA PRO A 181 -17.02 -11.59 5.49
C PRO A 181 -17.46 -10.12 5.47
N LEU A 182 -18.71 -9.87 5.10
CA LEU A 182 -19.30 -8.52 4.99
C LEU A 182 -19.14 -7.68 6.27
N GLU A 183 -19.40 -8.29 7.43
CA GLU A 183 -19.30 -7.59 8.72
C GLU A 183 -17.84 -7.27 9.09
N ALA A 184 -16.93 -8.22 8.85
CA ALA A 184 -15.50 -8.02 9.07
C ALA A 184 -14.94 -6.91 8.18
N ARG A 185 -15.25 -6.92 6.86
CA ARG A 185 -14.80 -5.86 5.94
C ARG A 185 -15.34 -4.48 6.35
N ARG A 186 -16.62 -4.35 6.69
CA ARG A 186 -17.22 -3.06 7.08
C ARG A 186 -16.61 -2.54 8.37
N THR A 187 -16.38 -3.42 9.33
CA THR A 187 -15.71 -3.10 10.59
C THR A 187 -14.30 -2.61 10.34
N ALA A 188 -13.50 -3.35 9.56
CA ALA A 188 -12.13 -2.99 9.25
C ALA A 188 -12.04 -1.66 8.50
N VAL A 189 -12.87 -1.44 7.48
CA VAL A 189 -12.95 -0.15 6.75
C VAL A 189 -13.28 1.00 7.68
N THR A 190 -14.31 0.82 8.51
CA THR A 190 -14.76 1.86 9.44
C THR A 190 -13.63 2.21 10.41
N ARG A 191 -12.95 1.21 10.97
CA ARG A 191 -11.83 1.43 11.88
C ARG A 191 -10.67 2.14 11.19
N ILE A 192 -10.20 1.66 10.03
CA ILE A 192 -9.09 2.28 9.29
C ILE A 192 -9.40 3.73 8.96
N MET A 193 -10.57 3.98 8.39
CA MET A 193 -10.93 5.31 7.90
C MET A 193 -11.17 6.29 9.05
N THR A 194 -11.81 5.85 10.14
CA THR A 194 -11.98 6.67 11.36
C THR A 194 -10.65 6.98 12.02
N THR A 195 -9.75 6.00 12.11
CA THR A 195 -8.39 6.20 12.60
C THR A 195 -7.63 7.21 11.75
N GLY A 196 -7.71 7.11 10.42
CA GLY A 196 -7.12 8.09 9.50
C GLY A 196 -7.70 9.50 9.71
N GLU A 197 -9.02 9.62 9.86
CA GLU A 197 -9.69 10.90 10.12
C GLU A 197 -9.25 11.55 11.44
N LEU A 198 -8.98 10.74 12.47
CA LEU A 198 -8.43 11.22 13.74
C LEU A 198 -6.97 11.67 13.58
N ILE A 199 -6.13 10.88 12.93
CA ILE A 199 -4.72 11.20 12.69
C ILE A 199 -4.55 12.50 11.89
N HIS A 200 -5.42 12.72 10.91
CA HIS A 200 -5.42 13.93 10.06
C HIS A 200 -6.29 15.07 10.60
N ASP A 201 -6.94 14.89 11.75
CA ASP A 201 -7.81 15.86 12.40
C ASP A 201 -8.87 16.48 11.47
N CYS A 202 -9.61 15.62 10.79
CA CYS A 202 -10.54 16.04 9.73
C CYS A 202 -11.69 16.93 10.23
N GLU A 203 -12.08 16.85 11.50
CA GLU A 203 -13.16 17.65 12.04
C GLU A 203 -12.86 19.16 12.01
N ARG A 204 -11.62 19.55 12.33
CA ARG A 204 -11.21 20.97 12.23
C ARG A 204 -11.16 21.46 10.79
N MET A 205 -10.85 20.56 9.84
CA MET A 205 -10.82 20.89 8.42
C MET A 205 -12.23 21.20 7.91
N TYR A 206 -13.25 20.42 8.30
CA TYR A 206 -14.64 20.69 7.93
C TYR A 206 -15.19 21.99 8.49
N GLN A 207 -14.79 22.36 9.73
CA GLN A 207 -15.21 23.64 10.34
C GLN A 207 -14.62 24.87 9.63
N ARG A 208 -13.54 24.70 8.87
CA ARG A 208 -12.88 25.77 8.08
C ARG A 208 -13.23 25.74 6.59
N ALA A 209 -13.92 24.71 6.12
CA ALA A 209 -14.33 24.62 4.72
C ALA A 209 -15.36 25.74 4.43
N PRO A 210 -15.14 26.59 3.41
CA PRO A 210 -16.16 27.55 3.00
C PRO A 210 -17.44 26.78 2.65
N LYS A 211 -18.58 27.22 3.23
CA LYS A 211 -19.91 26.64 2.90
C LYS A 211 -20.05 26.55 1.38
N PRO A 212 -20.58 25.44 0.83
CA PRO A 212 -20.90 25.36 -0.59
C PRO A 212 -21.72 26.58 -0.97
N ARG A 213 -21.22 27.36 -1.92
CA ARG A 213 -21.90 28.57 -2.39
C ARG A 213 -23.24 28.13 -2.97
N SER A 214 -24.32 28.32 -2.21
CA SER A 214 -25.69 28.10 -2.64
C SER A 214 -25.90 28.84 -3.95
N THR A 215 -26.05 28.10 -5.04
CA THR A 215 -26.33 28.59 -6.39
C THR A 215 -27.78 29.05 -6.46
N ASN A 216 -28.11 30.12 -5.75
CA ASN A 216 -29.34 30.89 -5.92
C ASN A 216 -28.97 32.37 -5.77
N ALA A 217 -28.28 32.91 -6.77
CA ALA A 217 -28.10 34.34 -6.90
C ALA A 217 -28.26 34.70 -8.37
N SER A 218 -29.41 35.32 -8.63
CA SER A 218 -29.80 35.93 -9.89
C SER A 218 -28.73 36.91 -10.36
N ALA A 219 -28.54 36.93 -11.68
CA ALA A 219 -27.61 37.79 -12.38
C ALA A 219 -27.87 39.28 -12.09
N SER A 220 -26.82 39.95 -11.64
CA SER A 220 -26.63 41.39 -11.82
C SER A 220 -25.15 41.59 -12.12
N ASP A 221 -24.87 42.08 -13.32
CA ASP A 221 -23.55 42.33 -13.87
C ASP A 221 -22.70 43.24 -12.97
N PRO A 222 -21.43 42.88 -12.75
CA PRO A 222 -20.38 43.86 -12.53
C PRO A 222 -19.34 43.82 -13.64
N GLU A 223 -18.81 45.01 -13.89
CA GLU A 223 -17.85 45.39 -14.91
C GLU A 223 -16.64 44.45 -15.05
N ALA A 224 -16.23 44.29 -16.31
CA ALA A 224 -15.19 43.37 -16.77
C ALA A 224 -13.82 43.61 -16.10
N PRO A 225 -13.27 42.62 -15.37
CA PRO A 225 -11.84 42.59 -15.04
C PRO A 225 -11.05 41.96 -16.19
N GLY A 226 -9.86 42.53 -16.43
CA GLY A 226 -8.98 42.17 -17.53
C GLY A 226 -8.57 40.69 -17.60
N ASN A 227 -8.66 40.16 -18.82
CA ASN A 227 -7.81 39.16 -19.49
C ASN A 227 -7.10 38.05 -18.69
N CYS A 228 -7.74 37.44 -17.68
CA CYS A 228 -7.23 36.23 -16.99
C CYS A 228 -7.50 34.92 -17.76
N THR A 229 -8.07 34.97 -18.97
CA THR A 229 -8.45 33.77 -19.74
C THR A 229 -7.26 33.08 -20.40
N ALA A 230 -6.21 33.84 -20.73
CA ALA A 230 -5.00 33.30 -21.34
C ALA A 230 -4.23 32.37 -20.38
N GLU A 231 -4.02 32.80 -19.12
CA GLU A 231 -3.28 32.04 -18.11
C GLU A 231 -3.99 30.72 -17.74
N ILE A 232 -5.32 30.71 -17.67
CA ILE A 232 -6.10 29.49 -17.42
C ILE A 232 -5.99 28.49 -18.58
N SER A 233 -5.88 28.98 -19.83
CA SER A 233 -5.74 28.11 -21.00
C SER A 233 -4.37 27.43 -21.07
N GLU A 234 -3.32 28.14 -20.66
CA GLU A 234 -1.97 27.59 -20.56
C GLU A 234 -1.86 26.55 -19.45
N LEU A 235 -2.46 26.83 -18.28
CA LEU A 235 -2.47 25.90 -17.16
C LEU A 235 -3.15 24.56 -17.51
N LYS A 236 -4.30 24.62 -18.20
CA LYS A 236 -5.02 23.42 -18.68
C LYS A 236 -4.22 22.63 -19.73
N THR A 237 -3.37 23.31 -20.49
CA THR A 237 -2.50 22.67 -21.49
C THR A 237 -1.32 21.98 -20.82
N LEU A 238 -0.70 22.63 -19.83
CA LEU A 238 0.33 22.05 -18.97
C LEU A 238 -0.18 20.82 -18.22
N GLN A 239 -1.37 20.90 -17.62
CA GLN A 239 -1.98 19.77 -16.90
C GLN A 239 -2.24 18.57 -17.83
N ARG A 240 -2.73 18.79 -19.05
CA ARG A 240 -2.91 17.72 -20.05
C ARG A 240 -1.59 17.09 -20.48
N LYS A 241 -0.55 17.89 -20.71
CA LYS A 241 0.79 17.38 -21.04
C LYS A 241 1.35 16.54 -19.90
N ALA A 242 1.26 17.02 -18.65
CA ALA A 242 1.72 16.29 -17.47
C ALA A 242 0.99 14.95 -17.30
N LEU A 243 -0.34 14.93 -17.46
CA LEU A 243 -1.12 13.70 -17.45
C LEU A 243 -0.71 12.73 -18.55
N GLN A 244 -0.50 13.21 -19.78
CA GLN A 244 -0.07 12.38 -20.90
C GLN A 244 1.32 11.79 -20.68
N THR A 245 2.23 12.54 -20.05
CA THR A 245 3.53 12.04 -19.62
C THR A 245 3.39 10.95 -18.55
N LEU A 246 2.53 11.16 -17.54
CA LEU A 246 2.28 10.17 -16.49
C LEU A 246 1.70 8.86 -17.07
N TYR A 247 0.77 8.92 -18.02
CA TYR A 247 0.26 7.72 -18.69
C TYR A 247 1.36 6.98 -19.46
N SER A 248 2.18 7.71 -20.21
CA SER A 248 3.30 7.10 -20.93
C SER A 248 4.32 6.44 -19.98
N LEU A 249 4.52 7.01 -18.79
CA LEU A 249 5.36 6.40 -17.76
C LEU A 249 4.71 5.16 -17.16
N LEU A 250 3.40 5.19 -16.90
CA LEU A 250 2.65 4.03 -16.38
C LEU A 250 2.73 2.84 -17.34
N GLU A 251 2.50 3.06 -18.64
CA GLU A 251 2.63 2.02 -19.67
C GLU A 251 4.05 1.42 -19.71
N LYS A 252 5.09 2.25 -19.51
CA LYS A 252 6.48 1.78 -19.43
C LYS A 252 6.74 0.95 -18.17
N VAL A 253 6.17 1.35 -17.03
CA VAL A 253 6.28 0.61 -15.77
C VAL A 253 5.59 -0.74 -15.88
N GLU A 254 4.39 -0.81 -16.45
CA GLU A 254 3.70 -2.08 -16.72
C GLU A 254 4.50 -2.98 -17.66
N ALA A 255 5.07 -2.42 -18.73
CA ALA A 255 5.93 -3.17 -19.65
C ALA A 255 7.21 -3.69 -18.96
N MET A 256 7.81 -2.90 -18.07
CA MET A 256 8.95 -3.32 -17.25
C MET A 256 8.57 -4.42 -16.26
N GLU A 257 7.41 -4.32 -15.61
CA GLU A 257 6.92 -5.34 -14.68
C GLU A 257 6.69 -6.67 -15.40
N GLU A 258 6.09 -6.66 -16.59
CA GLU A 258 5.91 -7.85 -17.42
C GLU A 258 7.25 -8.43 -17.91
N ALA A 259 8.23 -7.58 -18.25
CA ALA A 259 9.57 -8.03 -18.60
C ALA A 259 10.26 -8.69 -17.41
N TYR A 260 10.16 -8.09 -16.22
CA TYR A 260 10.69 -8.62 -14.97
C TYR A 260 10.05 -9.97 -14.60
N LYS A 261 8.72 -10.09 -14.71
CA LYS A 261 8.02 -11.37 -14.49
C LYS A 261 8.50 -12.46 -15.44
N LYS A 262 8.69 -12.13 -16.73
CA LYS A 262 9.22 -13.08 -17.72
C LYS A 262 10.63 -13.54 -17.38
N GLU A 263 11.51 -12.62 -17.01
CA GLU A 263 12.88 -12.94 -16.58
C GLU A 263 12.87 -13.83 -15.33
N HIS A 264 12.03 -13.51 -14.36
CA HIS A 264 11.94 -14.27 -13.11
C HIS A 264 11.39 -15.69 -13.32
N ILE A 265 10.42 -15.85 -14.23
CA ILE A 265 9.90 -17.17 -14.65
C ILE A 265 11.02 -17.97 -15.35
N GLU A 266 11.81 -17.34 -16.22
CA GLU A 266 12.90 -18.03 -16.91
C GLU A 266 14.01 -18.48 -15.94
N ASN A 267 14.39 -17.61 -15.00
CA ASN A 267 15.32 -17.94 -13.92
C ASN A 267 14.79 -19.10 -13.04
N ALA A 268 13.48 -19.12 -12.74
CA ALA A 268 12.86 -20.23 -12.01
C ALA A 268 12.93 -21.55 -12.78
N LYS A 269 12.74 -21.54 -14.11
CA LYS A 269 12.93 -22.75 -14.94
C LYS A 269 14.37 -23.24 -14.93
N ILE A 270 15.35 -22.33 -15.01
CA ILE A 270 16.78 -22.68 -14.94
C ILE A 270 17.09 -23.33 -13.59
N ALA A 271 16.63 -22.75 -12.48
CA ALA A 271 16.83 -23.31 -11.14
C ALA A 271 16.17 -24.70 -10.99
N HIS A 272 14.97 -24.88 -11.54
CA HIS A 272 14.30 -26.18 -11.55
C HIS A 272 15.07 -27.23 -12.37
N GLN A 273 15.60 -26.85 -13.53
CA GLN A 273 16.43 -27.73 -14.36
C GLN A 273 17.75 -28.10 -13.67
N GLN A 274 18.37 -27.16 -12.96
CA GLN A 274 19.56 -27.42 -12.15
C GLN A 274 19.26 -28.39 -11.01
N THR A 275 18.14 -28.20 -10.31
CA THR A 275 17.70 -29.09 -9.23
C THR A 275 17.54 -30.53 -9.73
N LYS A 276 16.84 -30.73 -10.86
CA LYS A 276 16.72 -32.05 -11.50
C LYS A 276 18.06 -32.67 -11.89
N SER A 277 19.01 -31.84 -12.35
CA SER A 277 20.35 -32.32 -12.71
C SER A 277 21.14 -32.78 -11.48
N ILE A 278 20.99 -32.08 -10.35
CA ILE A 278 21.59 -32.46 -9.07
C ILE A 278 21.02 -33.79 -8.57
N GLU A 279 19.69 -33.94 -8.57
CA GLU A 279 19.03 -35.20 -8.18
C GLU A 279 19.48 -36.39 -9.03
N ALA A 280 19.64 -36.20 -10.34
CA ALA A 280 20.15 -37.23 -11.24
C ALA A 280 21.61 -37.62 -10.92
N LEU A 281 22.46 -36.65 -10.59
CA LEU A 281 23.84 -36.92 -10.18
C LEU A 281 23.91 -37.67 -8.84
N GLU A 282 23.05 -37.34 -7.88
CA GLU A 282 22.96 -38.05 -6.60
C GLU A 282 22.61 -39.53 -6.80
N LEU A 283 21.66 -39.84 -7.70
CA LEU A 283 21.30 -41.22 -8.04
C LEU A 283 22.48 -41.99 -8.65
N VAL A 284 23.28 -41.35 -9.51
CA VAL A 284 24.49 -41.96 -10.08
C VAL A 284 25.52 -42.23 -9.00
N VAL A 285 25.76 -41.28 -8.09
CA VAL A 285 26.69 -41.45 -6.96
C VAL A 285 26.26 -42.60 -6.06
N GLN A 286 24.97 -42.68 -5.72
CA GLN A 286 24.42 -43.80 -4.93
C GLN A 286 24.55 -45.15 -5.65
N GLY A 287 24.43 -45.18 -6.98
CA GLY A 287 24.70 -46.37 -7.79
C GLY A 287 26.16 -46.82 -7.68
N LEU A 288 27.11 -45.90 -7.90
CA LEU A 288 28.54 -46.18 -7.80
C LEU A 288 28.95 -46.65 -6.40
N GLN A 289 28.40 -46.04 -5.36
CA GLN A 289 28.65 -46.46 -3.97
C GLN A 289 28.19 -47.90 -3.71
N ARG A 290 27.02 -48.28 -4.24
CA ARG A 290 26.52 -49.67 -4.16
C ARG A 290 27.44 -50.65 -4.89
N ASP A 291 27.87 -50.32 -6.09
CA ASP A 291 28.78 -51.16 -6.88
C ASP A 291 30.13 -51.37 -6.17
N ILE A 292 30.69 -50.29 -5.60
CA ILE A 292 31.92 -50.37 -4.80
C ILE A 292 31.72 -51.26 -3.57
N ALA A 293 30.60 -51.11 -2.86
CA ALA A 293 30.29 -51.96 -1.70
C ALA A 293 30.17 -53.44 -2.09
N GLN A 294 29.50 -53.75 -3.21
CA GLN A 294 29.37 -55.12 -3.72
C GLN A 294 30.72 -55.72 -4.11
N ARG A 295 31.60 -54.95 -4.78
CA ARG A 295 32.96 -55.41 -5.11
C ARG A 295 33.80 -55.69 -3.86
N ARG A 296 33.70 -54.84 -2.83
CA ARG A 296 34.38 -55.10 -1.55
C ARG A 296 33.88 -56.38 -0.88
N LEU A 297 32.57 -56.64 -0.94
CA LEU A 297 31.99 -57.89 -0.42
C LEU A 297 32.49 -59.12 -1.19
N SER A 298 32.56 -59.06 -2.53
CA SER A 298 33.06 -60.19 -3.32
C SER A 298 34.57 -60.42 -3.14
N GLU A 299 35.38 -59.37 -2.98
CA GLU A 299 36.81 -59.49 -2.68
C GLU A 299 37.07 -60.05 -1.26
N SER A 300 36.20 -59.74 -0.30
CA SER A 300 36.28 -60.29 1.07
C SER A 300 35.98 -61.79 1.15
N GLN A 301 35.41 -62.39 0.11
CA GLN A 301 35.11 -63.82 0.01
C GLN A 301 36.30 -64.67 -0.50
N THR A 302 37.54 -64.20 -0.35
CA THR A 302 38.75 -64.91 -0.78
C THR A 302 39.03 -66.18 0.06
N PRO A 303 39.75 -67.17 -0.50
CA PRO A 303 39.36 -68.59 -0.55
C PRO A 303 39.79 -69.44 0.66
N SER A 304 39.65 -68.94 1.88
CA SER A 304 39.91 -69.75 3.09
C SER A 304 38.89 -70.89 3.24
N GLU A 305 37.65 -70.71 2.75
CA GLU A 305 36.61 -71.76 2.84
C GLU A 305 36.70 -72.85 1.77
N ARG A 306 37.49 -72.67 0.70
CA ARG A 306 37.69 -73.73 -0.32
C ARG A 306 38.72 -74.79 0.08
N SER A 307 39.56 -74.53 1.09
CA SER A 307 40.55 -75.51 1.56
C SER A 307 40.02 -76.46 2.65
N ARG A 308 38.85 -76.17 3.26
CA ARG A 308 38.23 -77.04 4.29
C ARG A 308 37.21 -78.07 3.78
N ARG A 309 36.93 -78.15 2.47
CA ARG A 309 36.03 -79.17 1.89
C ARG A 309 36.73 -80.23 1.02
N GLY A 310 38.06 -80.35 1.12
CA GLY A 310 38.85 -81.33 0.37
C GLY A 310 39.54 -82.40 1.22
N LEU A 311 39.21 -82.53 2.51
CA LEU A 311 39.77 -83.53 3.41
C LEU A 311 38.63 -84.22 4.18
N PHE A 312 37.79 -84.96 3.46
CA PHE A 312 37.04 -86.12 3.96
C PHE A 312 36.75 -87.04 2.78
#